data_AF-A0A2N7R069-F1
#
_entry.id   AF-A0A2N7R069-F1
#
_cell.length_a   1.000
_cell.length_b   1.000
_cell.length_c   1.000
_cell.angle_alpha   90.00
_cell.angle_beta   90.00
_cell.angle_gamma   90.00
#
_symmetry.space_group_name_H-M   'P 1'
#
loop_
_entity.id
_entity.type
_entity.pdbx_description
1 polymer ?
#
loop_
_entity_poly.entity_id
_entity_poly.type
_entity_poly.pdbx_seq_one_letter_code
_entity_poly.pdbx_strand_id
1 'polypeptide(L)'
;MQQALTAIDAMRLLECFAPLFAYGLLIDEQAASQNLSDDEWPSVHARALALVDQGRGAAFARGKPLAEVELAAFAAVAWLDEIAARRGGWGSGVGPLQQVLFRTGSAATEFFDQLGRLDSGEEEVREVFSMALLLGFSGQYYYEQGDGGELGRIKALYCPAGASALAVLQSLQRESVTPQPYMTPGSPVLRLPGTWLGRRLAQLVATLVVLLVFVAFVAPVFSQGVSEQAWFMGGIIVAVLGVVGWIGALAWQSLVMMRAHTRVADSTDSGYGIGSFSAAVKDAARRLRGAILHPFRRRGRWRQLSRHPWLLFVGDSAADVRSLLQAAAASPHARELSRANDTRPWHWWVFRSLVAIEPGPRLSSPHAAIGDGDAPWSKALLLLAKERRKLPLDGLVICMAAQSLRESEAAVAIYADRLHRLAVEATRRLQLQLPVYVVVTGLEALPGHAAFRSMLPASVFRRVLGWRHASPVRDGVLDGRMEVQADAVTERLISAALAVLAMERDPHKRREAFAFLQSLHGVQRGLRGFVERLQANEAGGERRLHWQGLYVTGGSRNDAPGGDFVDDLFNRFLPADRVLARRVAPKS
;
A
#
# COMPACT_ATOMS: atom_id res chain seq x y z
N MET A 1 -4.38 8.60 31.31
CA MET A 1 -3.90 8.40 29.92
C MET A 1 -4.03 6.94 29.47
N GLN A 2 -3.65 5.95 30.29
CA GLN A 2 -3.91 4.52 30.00
C GLN A 2 -5.41 4.17 29.84
N GLN A 3 -6.29 4.77 30.64
CA GLN A 3 -7.75 4.54 30.56
C GLN A 3 -8.43 5.17 29.32
N ALA A 4 -7.81 6.16 28.68
CA ALA A 4 -8.33 6.76 27.44
C ALA A 4 -7.90 5.94 26.20
N LEU A 5 -6.79 5.22 26.30
CA LEU A 5 -6.31 4.28 25.26
C LEU A 5 -7.08 2.95 25.29
N THR A 6 -7.57 2.51 26.44
CA THR A 6 -8.42 1.30 26.54
C THR A 6 -9.85 1.51 26.05
N ALA A 7 -10.31 2.76 25.89
CA ALA A 7 -11.69 3.07 25.50
C ALA A 7 -11.95 2.95 23.98
N ILE A 8 -10.91 2.97 23.15
CA ILE A 8 -11.02 3.04 21.67
C ILE A 8 -10.84 1.66 21.00
N ASP A 9 -10.52 0.63 21.80
CA ASP A 9 -10.23 -0.73 21.32
C ASP A 9 -11.33 -1.77 21.68
N ALA A 10 -12.48 -1.29 22.15
CA ALA A 10 -13.66 -2.12 22.33
C ALA A 10 -14.44 -2.21 21.01
N MET A 11 -14.70 -3.43 20.54
CA MET A 11 -15.64 -3.70 19.44
C MET A 11 -16.95 -2.93 19.71
N ARG A 12 -17.36 -2.07 18.77
CA ARG A 12 -18.52 -1.17 18.95
C ARG A 12 -19.82 -1.98 18.93
N LEU A 13 -20.89 -1.46 19.51
CA LEU A 13 -22.21 -2.14 19.48
C LEU A 13 -22.66 -2.51 18.05
N LEU A 14 -22.39 -1.64 17.06
CA LEU A 14 -22.67 -1.93 15.66
C LEU A 14 -21.97 -3.20 15.17
N GLU A 15 -20.74 -3.46 15.59
CA GLU A 15 -19.99 -4.66 15.22
C GLU A 15 -20.53 -5.92 15.92
N CYS A 16 -21.04 -5.79 17.14
CA CYS A 16 -21.73 -6.87 17.85
C CYS A 16 -22.99 -7.32 17.11
N PHE A 17 -23.77 -6.38 16.56
CA PHE A 17 -25.02 -6.65 15.85
C PHE A 17 -24.88 -6.75 14.31
N ALA A 18 -23.68 -6.49 13.76
CA ALA A 18 -23.41 -6.63 12.32
C ALA A 18 -23.79 -8.00 11.73
N PRO A 19 -23.60 -9.15 12.43
CA PRO A 19 -24.07 -10.44 11.94
C PRO A 19 -25.59 -10.51 11.71
N LEU A 20 -26.38 -9.82 12.54
CA LEU A 20 -27.84 -9.75 12.38
C LEU A 20 -28.22 -8.92 11.15
N PHE A 21 -27.55 -7.78 10.93
CA PHE A 21 -27.71 -6.98 9.71
C PHE A 21 -27.31 -7.75 8.45
N ALA A 22 -26.18 -8.46 8.48
CA ALA A 22 -25.74 -9.28 7.36
C ALA A 22 -26.77 -10.37 7.03
N TYR A 23 -27.34 -10.99 8.08
CA TYR A 23 -28.37 -12.01 7.92
C TYR A 23 -29.68 -11.43 7.37
N GLY A 24 -30.15 -10.29 7.89
CA GLY A 24 -31.36 -9.65 7.35
C GLY A 24 -31.23 -9.26 5.88
N LEU A 25 -30.05 -8.80 5.45
CA LEU A 25 -29.78 -8.49 4.04
C LEU A 25 -29.73 -9.75 3.16
N LEU A 26 -29.23 -10.88 3.69
CA LEU A 26 -29.30 -12.17 3.00
C LEU A 26 -30.77 -12.61 2.79
N ILE A 27 -31.60 -12.50 3.83
CA ILE A 27 -33.03 -12.83 3.75
C ILE A 27 -33.74 -11.92 2.76
N ASP A 28 -33.43 -10.62 2.77
CA ASP A 28 -34.00 -9.66 1.83
C ASP A 28 -33.66 -10.00 0.37
N GLU A 29 -32.42 -10.41 0.08
CA GLU A 29 -31.98 -10.87 -1.25
C GLU A 29 -32.68 -12.17 -1.67
N GLN A 30 -32.73 -13.17 -0.79
CA GLN A 30 -33.38 -14.45 -1.07
C GLN A 30 -34.87 -14.28 -1.34
N ALA A 31 -35.55 -13.49 -0.51
CA ALA A 31 -36.96 -13.20 -0.69
C ALA A 31 -37.24 -12.35 -1.95
N ALA A 32 -36.37 -11.39 -2.27
CA ALA A 32 -36.49 -10.61 -3.51
C ALA A 32 -36.33 -11.47 -4.78
N SER A 33 -35.55 -12.53 -4.71
CA SER A 33 -35.31 -13.47 -5.81
C SER A 33 -36.27 -14.66 -5.84
N GLN A 34 -37.32 -14.66 -4.99
CA GLN A 34 -38.28 -15.77 -4.83
C GLN A 34 -37.62 -17.12 -4.45
N ASN A 35 -36.46 -17.06 -3.80
CA ASN A 35 -35.67 -18.22 -3.39
C ASN A 35 -35.90 -18.64 -1.93
N LEU A 36 -36.83 -17.99 -1.23
CA LEU A 36 -37.18 -18.31 0.15
C LEU A 36 -38.61 -18.82 0.20
N SER A 37 -38.81 -20.05 0.68
CA SER A 37 -40.13 -20.67 0.79
C SER A 37 -40.78 -20.40 2.16
N ASP A 38 -42.12 -20.47 2.20
CA ASP A 38 -42.88 -20.10 3.41
C ASP A 38 -42.58 -20.99 4.63
N ASP A 39 -42.13 -22.23 4.40
CA ASP A 39 -41.74 -23.20 5.42
C ASP A 39 -40.35 -22.91 6.04
N GLU A 40 -39.55 -22.02 5.45
CA GLU A 40 -38.22 -21.66 5.96
C GLU A 40 -38.29 -20.58 7.05
N TRP A 41 -39.37 -19.79 7.12
CA TRP A 41 -39.51 -18.68 8.07
C TRP A 41 -39.31 -19.06 9.55
N PRO A 42 -39.78 -20.23 10.06
CA PRO A 42 -39.47 -20.66 11.42
C PRO A 42 -37.97 -20.86 11.68
N SER A 43 -37.24 -21.39 10.69
CA SER A 43 -35.78 -21.55 10.76
C SER A 43 -35.08 -20.19 10.71
N VAL A 44 -35.57 -19.28 9.86
CA VAL A 44 -35.10 -17.89 9.80
C VAL A 44 -35.29 -17.18 11.13
N HIS A 45 -36.46 -17.34 11.74
CA HIS A 45 -36.77 -16.79 13.06
C HIS A 45 -35.80 -17.30 14.13
N ALA A 46 -35.62 -18.63 14.22
CA ALA A 46 -34.73 -19.24 15.21
C ALA A 46 -33.28 -18.78 15.03
N ARG A 47 -32.81 -18.63 13.78
CA ARG A 47 -31.47 -18.12 13.48
C ARG A 47 -31.32 -16.65 13.87
N ALA A 48 -32.33 -15.82 13.60
CA ALA A 48 -32.32 -14.42 13.96
C ALA A 48 -32.26 -14.23 15.49
N LEU A 49 -33.04 -14.99 16.27
CA LEU A 49 -32.97 -14.99 17.73
C LEU A 49 -31.55 -15.33 18.23
N ALA A 50 -30.95 -16.39 17.70
CA ALA A 50 -29.61 -16.80 18.07
C ALA A 50 -28.55 -15.71 17.77
N LEU A 51 -28.71 -14.96 16.68
CA LEU A 51 -27.83 -13.84 16.33
C LEU A 51 -28.01 -12.63 17.25
N VAL A 52 -29.25 -12.35 17.70
CA VAL A 52 -29.50 -11.31 18.70
C VAL A 52 -28.81 -11.68 20.02
N ASP A 53 -28.97 -12.92 20.48
CA ASP A 53 -28.35 -13.38 21.73
C ASP A 53 -26.82 -13.43 21.63
N GLN A 54 -26.29 -13.81 20.47
CA GLN A 54 -24.85 -13.71 20.20
C GLN A 54 -24.36 -12.25 20.26
N GLY A 55 -25.10 -11.31 19.66
CA GLY A 55 -24.78 -9.88 19.69
C GLY A 55 -24.77 -9.32 21.12
N ARG A 56 -25.81 -9.64 21.91
CA ARG A 56 -25.88 -9.31 23.35
C ARG A 56 -24.69 -9.87 24.11
N GLY A 57 -24.42 -11.17 23.98
CA GLY A 57 -23.31 -11.84 24.66
C GLY A 57 -21.96 -11.22 24.31
N ALA A 58 -21.74 -10.89 23.02
CA ALA A 58 -20.52 -10.25 22.56
C ALA A 58 -20.34 -8.82 23.12
N ALA A 59 -21.43 -8.08 23.29
CA ALA A 59 -21.41 -6.74 23.89
C ALA A 59 -21.18 -6.80 25.41
N PHE A 60 -21.85 -7.71 26.12
CA PHE A 60 -21.65 -7.92 27.56
C PHE A 60 -20.25 -8.39 27.91
N ALA A 61 -19.66 -9.28 27.10
CA ALA A 61 -18.27 -9.71 27.27
C ALA A 61 -17.26 -8.54 27.19
N ARG A 62 -17.67 -7.39 26.65
CA ARG A 62 -16.89 -6.16 26.53
C ARG A 62 -17.30 -5.07 27.53
N GLY A 63 -18.15 -5.42 28.51
CA GLY A 63 -18.58 -4.52 29.56
C GLY A 63 -19.54 -3.42 29.11
N LYS A 64 -20.25 -3.60 27.98
CA LYS A 64 -21.24 -2.62 27.51
C LYS A 64 -22.45 -2.57 28.47
N PRO A 65 -23.01 -1.39 28.77
CA PRO A 65 -24.15 -1.26 29.67
C PRO A 65 -25.39 -1.98 29.16
N LEU A 66 -26.18 -2.59 30.06
CA LEU A 66 -27.41 -3.31 29.71
C LEU A 66 -28.39 -2.44 28.90
N ALA A 67 -28.59 -1.19 29.30
CA ALA A 67 -29.50 -0.28 28.60
C ALA A 67 -29.10 -0.06 27.14
N GLU A 68 -27.81 0.22 26.88
CA GLU A 68 -27.30 0.44 25.54
C GLU A 68 -27.37 -0.83 24.68
N VAL A 69 -27.05 -1.99 25.26
CA VAL A 69 -27.12 -3.29 24.56
C VAL A 69 -28.56 -3.61 24.14
N GLU A 70 -29.54 -3.38 25.03
CA GLU A 70 -30.95 -3.64 24.70
C GLU A 70 -31.50 -2.63 23.70
N LEU A 71 -31.11 -1.35 23.77
CA LEU A 71 -31.50 -0.34 22.77
C LEU A 71 -30.92 -0.66 21.37
N ALA A 72 -29.66 -1.09 21.30
CA ALA A 72 -29.04 -1.53 20.06
C ALA A 72 -29.71 -2.79 19.49
N ALA A 73 -29.99 -3.79 20.35
CA ALA A 73 -30.72 -4.98 19.96
C ALA A 73 -32.13 -4.64 19.44
N PHE A 74 -32.83 -3.73 20.11
CA PHE A 74 -34.16 -3.26 19.71
C PHE A 74 -34.14 -2.65 18.31
N ALA A 75 -33.20 -1.74 18.03
CA ALA A 75 -33.08 -1.12 16.71
C ALA A 75 -32.84 -2.13 15.59
N ALA A 76 -31.93 -3.08 15.81
CA ALA A 76 -31.59 -4.09 14.82
C ALA A 76 -32.75 -5.09 14.60
N VAL A 77 -33.49 -5.44 15.66
CA VAL A 77 -34.69 -6.28 15.60
C VAL A 77 -35.84 -5.58 14.88
N ALA A 78 -36.10 -4.30 15.18
CA ALA A 78 -37.14 -3.52 14.50
C ALA A 78 -36.89 -3.47 12.98
N TRP A 79 -35.63 -3.28 12.57
CA TRP A 79 -35.25 -3.31 11.16
C TRP A 79 -35.44 -4.69 10.51
N LEU A 80 -35.04 -5.77 11.18
CA LEU A 80 -35.19 -7.12 10.66
C LEU A 80 -36.67 -7.52 10.53
N ASP A 81 -37.48 -7.17 11.52
CA ASP A 81 -38.93 -7.42 11.49
C ASP A 81 -39.60 -6.68 10.32
N GLU A 82 -39.19 -5.45 10.03
CA GLU A 82 -39.68 -4.71 8.85
C GLU A 82 -39.28 -5.41 7.53
N ILE A 83 -38.04 -5.91 7.42
CA ILE A 83 -37.61 -6.68 6.24
C ILE A 83 -38.50 -7.90 6.05
N ALA A 84 -38.66 -8.70 7.09
CA ALA A 84 -39.47 -9.91 7.01
C ALA A 84 -40.94 -9.58 6.69
N ALA A 85 -41.53 -8.58 7.35
CA ALA A 85 -42.91 -8.14 7.08
C ALA A 85 -43.10 -7.68 5.62
N ARG A 86 -42.16 -6.88 5.06
CA ARG A 86 -42.21 -6.43 3.66
C ARG A 86 -42.17 -7.59 2.65
N ARG A 87 -41.62 -8.73 3.05
CA ARG A 87 -41.48 -9.93 2.22
C ARG A 87 -42.57 -10.98 2.49
N GLY A 88 -43.60 -10.65 3.27
CA GLY A 88 -44.66 -11.58 3.65
C GLY A 88 -44.27 -12.58 4.73
N GLY A 89 -43.14 -12.35 5.40
CA GLY A 89 -42.62 -13.20 6.47
C GLY A 89 -43.37 -13.07 7.80
N TRP A 90 -42.97 -13.92 8.74
CA TRP A 90 -43.57 -14.17 10.07
C TRP A 90 -44.91 -14.93 10.04
N GLY A 91 -45.79 -14.69 9.06
CA GLY A 91 -46.96 -15.54 8.79
C GLY A 91 -47.82 -15.87 10.03
N SER A 92 -48.47 -17.04 10.04
CA SER A 92 -49.27 -17.55 11.17
C SER A 92 -48.49 -18.45 12.13
N GLY A 93 -47.27 -18.85 11.76
CA GLY A 93 -46.48 -19.83 12.51
C GLY A 93 -45.59 -19.23 13.60
N VAL A 94 -45.10 -17.99 13.42
CA VAL A 94 -44.18 -17.35 14.37
C VAL A 94 -44.44 -15.86 14.47
N GLY A 95 -44.48 -15.32 15.70
CA GLY A 95 -44.65 -13.88 15.92
C GLY A 95 -43.40 -13.07 15.51
N PRO A 96 -43.53 -11.77 15.21
CA PRO A 96 -42.40 -10.86 15.03
C PRO A 96 -41.46 -10.85 16.25
N LEU A 97 -40.16 -10.69 16.01
CA LEU A 97 -39.13 -10.72 17.06
C LEU A 97 -39.32 -9.61 18.09
N GLN A 98 -39.83 -8.45 17.68
CA GLN A 98 -40.17 -7.33 18.58
C GLN A 98 -41.21 -7.72 19.65
N GLN A 99 -42.16 -8.60 19.32
CA GLN A 99 -43.16 -9.09 20.27
C GLN A 99 -42.54 -10.11 21.23
N VAL A 100 -41.72 -11.01 20.70
CA VAL A 100 -41.08 -12.08 21.47
C VAL A 100 -40.06 -11.50 22.45
N LEU A 101 -39.21 -10.58 22.00
CA LEU A 101 -38.08 -10.06 22.78
C LEU A 101 -38.42 -8.83 23.62
N PHE A 102 -39.24 -7.92 23.08
CA PHE A 102 -39.49 -6.60 23.69
C PHE A 102 -40.95 -6.38 24.09
N ARG A 103 -41.84 -7.35 23.82
CA ARG A 103 -43.27 -7.28 24.12
C ARG A 103 -43.97 -6.04 23.53
N THR A 104 -43.50 -5.57 22.38
CA THR A 104 -44.11 -4.45 21.65
C THR A 104 -44.62 -4.89 20.28
N GLY A 105 -45.68 -4.25 19.80
CA GLY A 105 -46.13 -4.30 18.40
C GLY A 105 -45.96 -2.97 17.66
N SER A 106 -45.35 -1.98 18.30
CA SER A 106 -45.21 -0.60 17.81
C SER A 106 -43.75 -0.18 17.60
N ALA A 107 -42.84 -1.14 17.37
CA ALA A 107 -41.42 -0.84 17.22
C ALA A 107 -41.14 0.16 16.07
N ALA A 108 -41.98 0.16 15.02
CA ALA A 108 -41.91 1.11 13.90
C ALA A 108 -42.01 2.59 14.32
N THR A 109 -42.70 2.89 15.42
CA THR A 109 -42.83 4.25 15.99
C THR A 109 -41.87 4.45 17.14
N GLU A 110 -41.78 3.47 18.05
CA GLU A 110 -40.87 3.53 19.21
C GLU A 110 -39.40 3.70 18.79
N PHE A 111 -38.99 3.17 17.64
CA PHE A 111 -37.66 3.39 17.08
C PHE A 111 -37.29 4.88 17.00
N PHE A 112 -38.17 5.72 16.48
CA PHE A 112 -37.86 7.15 16.33
C PHE A 112 -37.95 7.92 17.65
N ASP A 113 -38.82 7.50 18.57
CA ASP A 113 -38.89 8.07 19.92
C ASP A 113 -37.61 7.74 20.72
N GLN A 114 -37.13 6.50 20.67
CA GLN A 114 -35.87 6.11 21.31
C GLN A 114 -34.68 6.85 20.68
N LEU A 115 -34.60 6.91 19.34
CA LEU A 115 -33.54 7.65 18.64
C LEU A 115 -33.49 9.14 19.03
N GLY A 116 -34.66 9.76 19.20
CA GLY A 116 -34.77 11.17 19.61
C GLY A 116 -34.39 11.42 21.07
N ARG A 117 -34.40 10.39 21.92
CA ARG A 117 -34.04 10.48 23.34
C ARG A 117 -32.55 10.24 23.61
N LEU A 118 -31.81 9.69 22.64
CA LEU A 118 -30.40 9.38 22.82
C LEU A 118 -29.57 10.62 23.13
N ASP A 119 -28.79 10.56 24.21
CA ASP A 119 -27.92 11.66 24.64
C ASP A 119 -26.58 11.65 23.89
N SER A 120 -25.73 12.68 24.09
CA SER A 120 -24.43 12.75 23.42
C SER A 120 -23.44 11.62 23.80
N GLY A 121 -23.67 10.92 24.90
CA GLY A 121 -22.84 9.80 25.36
C GLY A 121 -23.18 8.47 24.67
N GLU A 122 -24.41 8.31 24.17
CA GLU A 122 -24.89 7.08 23.52
C GLU A 122 -24.53 7.00 22.02
N GLU A 123 -23.28 7.32 21.65
CA GLU A 123 -22.83 7.34 20.26
C GLU A 123 -22.92 5.96 19.59
N GLU A 124 -22.50 4.89 20.28
CA GLU A 124 -22.53 3.53 19.72
C GLU A 124 -23.95 3.02 19.49
N VAL A 125 -24.90 3.36 20.37
CA VAL A 125 -26.31 3.03 20.17
C VAL A 125 -26.82 3.77 18.93
N ARG A 126 -26.52 5.08 18.84
CA ARG A 126 -26.91 5.90 17.68
C ARG A 126 -26.38 5.31 16.37
N GLU A 127 -25.16 4.78 16.33
CA GLU A 127 -24.62 4.14 15.12
C GLU A 127 -25.45 2.92 14.67
N VAL A 128 -25.99 2.13 15.60
CA VAL A 128 -26.86 0.99 15.27
C VAL A 128 -28.17 1.46 14.65
N PHE A 129 -28.79 2.49 15.22
CA PHE A 129 -29.98 3.13 14.65
C PHE A 129 -29.68 3.73 13.26
N SER A 130 -28.56 4.44 13.13
CA SER A 130 -28.12 5.02 11.86
C SER A 130 -27.85 3.95 10.81
N MET A 131 -27.31 2.79 11.18
CA MET A 131 -27.15 1.66 10.26
C MET A 131 -28.49 1.09 9.80
N ALA A 132 -29.45 0.89 10.72
CA ALA A 132 -30.79 0.44 10.38
C ALA A 132 -31.46 1.39 9.36
N LEU A 133 -31.36 2.71 9.57
CA LEU A 133 -31.86 3.73 8.64
C LEU A 133 -31.15 3.68 7.29
N LEU A 134 -29.81 3.53 7.29
CA LEU A 134 -28.99 3.42 6.09
C LEU A 134 -29.36 2.19 5.25
N LEU A 135 -29.68 1.08 5.91
CA LEU A 135 -30.13 -0.17 5.31
C LEU A 135 -31.63 -0.17 4.93
N GLY A 136 -32.29 0.99 5.04
CA GLY A 136 -33.65 1.19 4.52
C GLY A 136 -34.77 0.87 5.50
N PHE A 137 -34.54 0.99 6.80
CA PHE A 137 -35.62 1.07 7.78
C PHE A 137 -36.49 2.31 7.51
N SER A 138 -37.79 2.12 7.40
CA SER A 138 -38.76 3.21 7.16
C SER A 138 -39.65 3.46 8.38
N GLY A 139 -39.97 2.41 9.14
CA GLY A 139 -40.87 2.41 10.28
C GLY A 139 -42.18 3.11 9.96
N GLN A 140 -42.56 4.07 10.81
CA GLN A 140 -43.79 4.85 10.65
C GLN A 140 -43.85 5.71 9.37
N TYR A 141 -42.73 5.90 8.65
CA TYR A 141 -42.66 6.71 7.43
C TYR A 141 -42.71 5.88 6.14
N TYR A 142 -43.25 4.66 6.18
CA TYR A 142 -43.30 3.73 5.04
C TYR A 142 -43.98 4.30 3.77
N TYR A 143 -44.80 5.34 3.90
CA TYR A 143 -45.51 5.99 2.79
C TYR A 143 -44.67 7.05 2.06
N GLU A 144 -43.55 7.52 2.64
CA GLU A 144 -42.68 8.49 2.00
C GLU A 144 -41.85 7.81 0.89
N GLN A 145 -41.81 8.43 -0.30
CA GLN A 145 -40.96 7.95 -1.39
C GLN A 145 -39.71 8.83 -1.54
N GLY A 146 -38.55 8.20 -1.38
CA GLY A 146 -37.25 8.87 -1.46
C GLY A 146 -36.91 9.69 -0.21
N ASP A 147 -35.87 10.51 -0.29
CA ASP A 147 -35.32 11.24 0.87
C ASP A 147 -35.79 12.71 0.93
N GLY A 148 -36.92 13.06 0.29
CA GLY A 148 -37.47 14.42 0.29
C GLY A 148 -38.40 14.74 1.48
N GLY A 149 -38.82 13.73 2.24
CA GLY A 149 -39.77 13.86 3.36
C GLY A 149 -39.12 14.04 4.73
N GLU A 150 -39.87 13.73 5.79
CA GLU A 150 -39.36 13.74 7.18
C GLU A 150 -38.31 12.64 7.41
N LEU A 151 -38.51 11.44 6.85
CA LEU A 151 -37.53 10.36 6.96
C LEU A 151 -36.18 10.76 6.33
N GLY A 152 -36.23 11.49 5.21
CA GLY A 152 -35.04 12.05 4.57
C GLY A 152 -34.30 13.05 5.46
N ARG A 153 -35.04 13.92 6.17
CA ARG A 153 -34.46 14.85 7.16
C ARG A 153 -33.85 14.14 8.36
N ILE A 154 -34.51 13.10 8.87
CA ILE A 154 -33.98 12.26 9.96
C ILE A 154 -32.69 11.56 9.51
N LYS A 155 -32.69 10.94 8.33
CA LYS A 155 -31.46 10.36 7.74
C LYS A 155 -30.37 11.41 7.58
N ALA A 156 -30.69 12.65 7.22
CA ALA A 156 -29.68 13.71 7.13
C ALA A 156 -29.08 14.11 8.47
N LEU A 157 -29.87 14.05 9.54
CA LEU A 157 -29.41 14.36 10.88
C LEU A 157 -28.54 13.23 11.48
N TYR A 158 -28.97 11.98 11.32
CA TYR A 158 -28.35 10.83 12.01
C TYR A 158 -27.44 9.97 11.11
N CYS A 159 -27.56 10.08 9.79
CA CYS A 159 -26.71 9.40 8.80
C CYS A 159 -26.02 10.42 7.88
N PRO A 160 -25.03 11.19 8.37
CA PRO A 160 -24.35 12.21 7.55
C PRO A 160 -23.80 11.62 6.23
N ALA A 161 -23.31 10.38 6.28
CA ALA A 161 -22.82 9.64 5.11
C ALA A 161 -23.93 9.33 4.09
N GLY A 162 -25.17 9.13 4.52
CA GLY A 162 -26.32 8.85 3.65
C GLY A 162 -26.87 10.10 2.98
N ALA A 163 -27.11 11.18 3.73
CA ALA A 163 -27.62 12.42 3.15
C ALA A 163 -26.62 13.17 2.27
N SER A 164 -25.32 13.00 2.56
CA SER A 164 -24.26 13.50 1.68
C SER A 164 -23.76 12.47 0.67
N ALA A 165 -24.36 11.27 0.59
CA ALA A 165 -23.83 10.17 -0.23
C ALA A 165 -23.60 10.59 -1.68
N LEU A 166 -24.59 11.24 -2.30
CA LEU A 166 -24.46 11.75 -3.67
C LEU A 166 -23.33 12.79 -3.78
N ALA A 167 -23.21 13.70 -2.82
CA ALA A 167 -22.17 14.71 -2.82
C ALA A 167 -20.77 14.10 -2.63
N VAL A 168 -20.64 13.07 -1.79
CA VAL A 168 -19.42 12.29 -1.60
C VAL A 168 -19.05 11.55 -2.88
N LEU A 169 -19.99 10.85 -3.52
CA LEU A 169 -19.70 10.16 -4.78
C LEU A 169 -19.30 11.15 -5.89
N GLN A 170 -19.96 12.30 -5.99
CA GLN A 170 -19.62 13.37 -6.93
C GLN A 170 -18.24 13.98 -6.63
N SER A 171 -17.88 14.18 -5.37
CA SER A 171 -16.57 14.71 -4.99
C SER A 171 -15.47 13.72 -5.35
N LEU A 172 -15.66 12.41 -5.14
CA LEU A 172 -14.72 11.36 -5.52
C LEU A 172 -14.44 11.30 -7.04
N GLN A 173 -15.37 11.76 -7.89
CA GLN A 173 -15.10 11.87 -9.33
C GLN A 173 -14.03 12.93 -9.62
N ARG A 174 -14.03 14.03 -8.86
CA ARG A 174 -13.14 15.19 -9.06
C ARG A 174 -11.85 15.07 -8.25
N GLU A 175 -11.97 14.60 -7.03
CA GLU A 175 -10.91 14.53 -6.03
C GLU A 175 -10.42 13.09 -5.80
N SER A 176 -9.24 12.94 -5.23
CA SER A 176 -8.77 11.64 -4.73
C SER A 176 -9.44 11.32 -3.39
N VAL A 177 -9.72 10.04 -3.13
CA VAL A 177 -10.23 9.55 -1.83
C VAL A 177 -9.39 10.10 -0.66
N THR A 178 -8.07 10.17 -0.85
CA THR A 178 -7.11 10.78 0.08
C THR A 178 -6.31 11.89 -0.62
N PRO A 179 -6.57 13.18 -0.36
CA PRO A 179 -5.86 14.29 -1.03
C PRO A 179 -4.42 14.51 -0.53
N GLN A 180 -4.11 14.10 0.70
CA GLN A 180 -2.84 14.42 1.38
C GLN A 180 -1.56 14.01 0.61
N PRO A 181 -1.48 12.82 -0.04
CA PRO A 181 -0.29 12.46 -0.82
C PRO A 181 0.02 13.47 -1.92
N TYR A 182 -1.00 14.04 -2.55
CA TYR A 182 -0.86 15.00 -3.65
C TYR A 182 -0.40 16.39 -3.19
N MET A 183 -0.70 16.75 -1.95
CA MET A 183 -0.29 18.01 -1.32
C MET A 183 1.18 17.99 -0.86
N THR A 184 1.77 16.80 -0.83
CA THR A 184 3.13 16.58 -0.32
C THR A 184 4.10 16.38 -1.49
N PRO A 185 4.98 17.35 -1.79
CA PRO A 185 5.94 17.20 -2.87
C PRO A 185 6.94 16.08 -2.54
N GLY A 186 7.37 15.35 -3.57
CA GLY A 186 8.38 14.32 -3.37
C GLY A 186 9.78 14.88 -3.15
N SER A 187 10.71 14.01 -2.74
CA SER A 187 12.12 14.41 -2.61
C SER A 187 12.62 15.07 -3.89
N PRO A 188 13.34 16.20 -3.80
CA PRO A 188 13.79 16.93 -4.98
C PRO A 188 14.66 16.01 -5.84
N VAL A 189 14.40 16.00 -7.16
CA VAL A 189 15.21 15.21 -8.09
C VAL A 189 16.65 15.66 -7.95
N LEU A 190 17.54 14.76 -7.49
CA LEU A 190 18.99 14.93 -7.59
C LEU A 190 19.34 15.12 -9.07
N ARG A 191 19.29 16.37 -9.54
CA ARG A 191 20.01 16.79 -10.74
C ARG A 191 21.47 16.69 -10.35
N LEU A 192 22.08 15.52 -10.59
CA LEU A 192 23.54 15.42 -10.61
C LEU A 192 24.00 16.63 -11.44
N PRO A 193 24.80 17.55 -10.87
CA PRO A 193 25.17 18.78 -11.56
C PRO A 193 25.77 18.36 -12.89
N GLY A 194 25.02 18.61 -13.97
CA GLY A 194 25.37 18.13 -15.30
C GLY A 194 26.72 18.69 -15.65
N THR A 195 27.75 17.84 -15.50
CA THR A 195 29.15 18.13 -15.83
C THR A 195 29.55 19.58 -15.56
N TRP A 196 29.21 20.15 -14.39
CA TRP A 196 29.65 21.52 -14.07
C TRP A 196 31.18 21.58 -14.07
N LEU A 197 31.83 20.51 -13.57
CA LEU A 197 33.26 20.28 -13.69
C LEU A 197 33.72 20.07 -15.14
N GLY A 198 32.97 19.30 -15.94
CA GLY A 198 33.34 19.01 -17.33
C GLY A 198 33.23 20.22 -18.27
N ARG A 199 32.25 21.10 -18.05
CA ARG A 199 32.13 22.38 -18.78
C ARG A 199 33.23 23.35 -18.41
N ARG A 200 33.59 23.48 -17.12
CA ARG A 200 34.71 24.34 -16.71
C ARG A 200 36.06 23.81 -17.20
N LEU A 201 36.27 22.50 -17.19
CA LEU A 201 37.49 21.90 -17.72
C LEU A 201 37.56 22.05 -19.25
N ALA A 202 36.44 21.89 -19.97
CA ALA A 202 36.35 22.08 -21.41
C ALA A 202 36.57 23.54 -21.81
N GLN A 203 36.05 24.47 -21.02
CA GLN A 203 36.34 25.90 -21.19
C GLN A 203 37.81 26.19 -20.93
N LEU A 204 38.41 25.68 -19.84
CA LEU A 204 39.83 25.89 -19.55
C LEU A 204 40.74 25.36 -20.67
N VAL A 205 40.44 24.18 -21.23
CA VAL A 205 41.24 23.63 -22.32
C VAL A 205 40.95 24.28 -23.67
N ALA A 206 39.72 24.70 -23.94
CA ALA A 206 39.46 25.55 -25.09
C ALA A 206 40.23 26.88 -24.99
N THR A 207 40.25 27.53 -23.83
CA THR A 207 41.03 28.75 -23.61
C THR A 207 42.53 28.51 -23.74
N LEU A 208 43.05 27.39 -23.23
CA LEU A 208 44.45 27.02 -23.36
C LEU A 208 44.83 26.75 -24.82
N VAL A 209 44.00 26.02 -25.57
CA VAL A 209 44.22 25.76 -27.00
C VAL A 209 44.16 27.06 -27.81
N VAL A 210 43.21 27.95 -27.54
CA VAL A 210 43.12 29.26 -28.20
C VAL A 210 44.35 30.11 -27.87
N LEU A 211 44.80 30.14 -26.62
CA LEU A 211 46.01 30.84 -26.21
C LEU A 211 47.25 30.28 -26.93
N LEU A 212 47.32 28.96 -27.07
CA LEU A 212 48.45 28.27 -27.70
C LEU A 212 48.48 28.51 -29.22
N VAL A 213 47.31 28.50 -29.86
CA VAL A 213 47.15 28.91 -31.27
C VAL A 213 47.50 30.39 -31.44
N PHE A 214 47.07 31.27 -30.53
CA PHE A 214 47.41 32.69 -30.56
C PHE A 214 48.92 32.91 -30.45
N VAL A 215 49.59 32.24 -29.51
CA VAL A 215 51.05 32.30 -29.39
C VAL A 215 51.73 31.75 -30.64
N ALA A 216 51.27 30.63 -31.19
CA ALA A 216 51.85 30.03 -32.39
C ALA A 216 51.69 30.88 -33.66
N PHE A 217 50.62 31.67 -33.78
CA PHE A 217 50.34 32.48 -34.98
C PHE A 217 50.71 33.96 -34.85
N VAL A 218 50.70 34.53 -33.64
CA VAL A 218 50.97 35.97 -33.40
C VAL A 218 52.42 36.22 -32.98
N ALA A 219 53.05 35.34 -32.21
CA ALA A 219 54.45 35.50 -31.81
C ALA A 219 55.46 35.52 -32.97
N PRO A 220 55.27 34.77 -34.08
CA PRO A 220 56.20 34.80 -35.22
C PRO A 220 56.30 36.19 -35.89
N VAL A 221 55.23 36.98 -35.86
CA VAL A 221 55.19 38.35 -36.41
C VAL A 221 56.20 39.28 -35.72
N PHE A 222 56.62 38.95 -34.50
CA PHE A 222 57.53 39.75 -33.69
C PHE A 222 58.94 39.15 -33.55
N SER A 223 59.20 37.93 -34.05
CA SER A 223 60.48 37.26 -33.89
C SER A 223 61.25 37.19 -35.21
N GLN A 224 62.20 38.10 -35.45
CA GLN A 224 62.95 38.19 -36.71
C GLN A 224 64.11 37.18 -36.87
N GLY A 225 64.04 36.00 -36.23
CA GLY A 225 65.20 35.09 -36.11
C GLY A 225 65.00 33.66 -36.58
N VAL A 226 63.79 33.24 -36.98
CA VAL A 226 63.48 31.83 -37.24
C VAL A 226 62.58 31.70 -38.48
N SER A 227 62.80 30.68 -39.32
CA SER A 227 62.02 30.50 -40.55
C SER A 227 60.53 30.26 -40.27
N GLU A 228 59.66 30.87 -41.09
CA GLU A 228 58.20 30.79 -40.94
C GLU A 228 57.68 29.35 -40.93
N GLN A 229 58.34 28.47 -41.70
CA GLN A 229 57.99 27.04 -41.78
C GLN A 229 58.28 26.28 -40.48
N ALA A 230 59.36 26.62 -39.76
CA ALA A 230 59.72 25.97 -38.51
C ALA A 230 58.72 26.33 -37.38
N TRP A 231 58.26 27.58 -37.34
CA TRP A 231 57.22 28.02 -36.39
C TRP A 231 55.87 27.37 -36.65
N PHE A 232 55.45 27.28 -37.92
CA PHE A 232 54.18 26.64 -38.29
C PHE A 232 54.15 25.16 -37.90
N MET A 233 55.24 24.43 -38.17
CA MET A 233 55.37 23.02 -37.77
C MET A 233 55.40 22.85 -36.25
N GLY A 234 56.10 23.73 -35.54
CA GLY A 234 56.11 23.75 -34.08
C GLY A 234 54.72 23.96 -33.49
N GLY A 235 53.94 24.91 -34.04
CA GLY A 235 52.56 25.18 -33.61
C GLY A 235 51.63 23.97 -33.77
N ILE A 236 51.71 23.27 -34.91
CA ILE A 236 50.93 22.06 -35.17
C ILE A 236 51.26 20.96 -34.17
N ILE A 237 52.55 20.74 -33.89
CA ILE A 237 52.99 19.68 -32.96
C ILE A 237 52.43 19.96 -31.55
N VAL A 238 52.51 21.19 -31.07
CA VAL A 238 51.99 21.53 -29.74
C VAL A 238 50.46 21.45 -29.69
N ALA A 239 49.76 21.85 -30.76
CA ALA A 239 48.31 21.67 -30.85
C ALA A 239 47.90 20.20 -30.79
N VAL A 240 48.60 19.33 -31.54
CA VAL A 240 48.36 17.88 -31.53
C VAL A 240 48.63 17.29 -30.14
N LEU A 241 49.74 17.67 -29.49
CA LEU A 241 50.06 17.24 -28.12
C LEU A 241 49.00 17.70 -27.11
N GLY A 242 48.46 18.91 -27.26
CA GLY A 242 47.35 19.42 -26.45
C GLY A 242 46.08 18.60 -26.60
N VAL A 243 45.71 18.24 -27.84
CA VAL A 243 44.54 17.38 -28.13
C VAL A 243 44.74 15.96 -27.58
N VAL A 244 45.93 15.39 -27.75
CA VAL A 244 46.25 14.06 -27.21
C VAL A 244 46.23 14.07 -25.68
N GLY A 245 46.78 15.10 -25.04
CA GLY A 245 46.72 15.29 -23.59
C GLY A 245 45.28 15.46 -23.07
N TRP A 246 44.43 16.17 -23.82
CA TRP A 246 43.00 16.32 -23.50
C TRP A 246 42.25 14.99 -23.56
N ILE A 247 42.45 14.21 -24.63
CA ILE A 247 41.86 12.87 -24.79
C ILE A 247 42.37 11.94 -23.68
N GLY A 248 43.67 12.00 -23.36
CA GLY A 248 44.29 11.26 -22.28
C GLY A 248 43.71 11.61 -20.90
N ALA A 249 43.46 12.89 -20.62
CA ALA A 249 42.85 13.34 -19.36
C ALA A 249 41.39 12.87 -19.22
N LEU A 250 40.61 12.90 -20.30
CA LEU A 250 39.25 12.35 -20.33
C LEU A 250 39.24 10.83 -20.12
N ALA A 251 40.18 10.12 -20.76
CA ALA A 251 40.36 8.68 -20.56
C ALA A 251 40.81 8.36 -19.12
N TRP A 252 41.75 9.12 -18.56
CA TRP A 252 42.23 8.99 -17.19
C TRP A 252 41.14 9.27 -16.17
N GLN A 253 40.30 10.29 -16.36
CA GLN A 253 39.13 10.53 -15.51
C GLN A 253 38.13 9.38 -15.57
N SER A 254 37.91 8.79 -16.75
CA SER A 254 37.04 7.61 -16.87
C SER A 254 37.62 6.39 -16.14
N LEU A 255 38.94 6.23 -16.17
CA LEU A 255 39.67 5.14 -15.52
C LEU A 255 39.84 5.35 -14.01
N VAL A 256 40.06 6.58 -13.53
CA VAL A 256 40.16 6.92 -12.11
C VAL A 256 38.79 6.90 -11.46
N MET A 257 37.71 7.32 -12.13
CA MET A 257 36.34 7.06 -11.64
C MET A 257 36.02 5.57 -11.56
N MET A 258 36.68 4.72 -12.37
CA MET A 258 36.60 3.27 -12.26
C MET A 258 37.50 2.70 -11.15
N ARG A 259 38.67 3.30 -10.87
CA ARG A 259 39.67 2.81 -9.89
C ARG A 259 39.52 3.38 -8.48
N ALA A 260 38.97 4.58 -8.31
CA ALA A 260 38.75 5.23 -7.02
C ALA A 260 37.61 4.59 -6.21
N HIS A 261 36.84 3.68 -6.82
CA HIS A 261 35.84 2.85 -6.13
C HIS A 261 36.20 1.36 -6.08
N THR A 262 37.44 0.97 -6.44
CA THR A 262 37.87 -0.44 -6.41
C THR A 262 38.93 -0.76 -5.36
N ARG A 263 39.29 0.18 -4.47
CA ARG A 263 40.16 -0.12 -3.31
C ARG A 263 39.37 -0.51 -2.05
N VAL A 264 38.33 -1.34 -2.16
CA VAL A 264 37.76 -2.11 -1.02
C VAL A 264 37.07 -3.39 -1.55
N ALA A 265 37.68 -4.07 -2.52
CA ALA A 265 37.21 -5.41 -2.93
C ALA A 265 38.22 -6.53 -2.59
N ASP A 266 39.39 -6.18 -2.04
CA ASP A 266 40.44 -7.13 -1.62
C ASP A 266 40.58 -7.24 -0.09
N SER A 267 39.64 -6.71 0.71
CA SER A 267 39.68 -6.78 2.17
C SER A 267 38.44 -7.43 2.79
N THR A 268 37.81 -8.37 2.08
CA THR A 268 36.80 -9.27 2.65
C THR A 268 37.22 -10.71 2.41
N ASP A 269 38.31 -11.09 3.07
CA ASP A 269 38.72 -12.49 3.24
C ASP A 269 38.92 -12.83 4.72
N SER A 270 38.09 -12.23 5.59
CA SER A 270 38.01 -12.60 7.00
C SER A 270 36.61 -13.13 7.33
N GLY A 271 36.51 -14.44 7.46
CA GLY A 271 35.56 -15.06 8.38
C GLY A 271 34.15 -15.38 7.85
N TYR A 272 34.04 -16.13 6.75
CA TYR A 272 32.94 -17.09 6.63
C TYR A 272 33.53 -18.43 6.20
N GLY A 273 33.57 -19.38 7.14
CA GLY A 273 34.06 -20.73 6.91
C GLY A 273 33.23 -21.42 5.83
N ILE A 274 33.77 -21.51 4.62
CA ILE A 274 33.28 -22.39 3.56
C ILE A 274 34.50 -23.14 3.00
N GLY A 275 35.09 -24.00 3.83
CA GLY A 275 36.06 -25.00 3.39
C GLY A 275 35.35 -26.31 3.09
N SER A 276 34.88 -26.51 1.85
CA SER A 276 34.75 -27.84 1.19
C SER A 276 33.87 -27.86 -0.08
N PHE A 277 33.11 -26.81 -0.42
CA PHE A 277 32.15 -26.89 -1.54
C PHE A 277 32.61 -26.29 -2.89
N SER A 278 33.89 -25.97 -3.02
CA SER A 278 34.43 -25.06 -4.06
C SER A 278 34.49 -25.65 -5.47
N ALA A 279 34.61 -26.97 -5.66
CA ALA A 279 34.77 -27.56 -7.00
C ALA A 279 33.42 -27.77 -7.72
N ALA A 280 32.47 -28.46 -7.07
CA ALA A 280 31.15 -28.73 -7.65
C ALA A 280 30.30 -27.46 -7.84
N VAL A 281 30.40 -26.49 -6.91
CA VAL A 281 29.71 -25.18 -7.04
C VAL A 281 30.39 -24.27 -8.04
N LYS A 282 31.70 -24.37 -8.32
CA LYS A 282 32.33 -23.57 -9.39
C LYS A 282 31.98 -24.07 -10.79
N ASP A 283 31.74 -25.37 -10.96
CA ASP A 283 31.27 -25.94 -12.23
C ASP A 283 29.76 -25.76 -12.42
N ALA A 284 28.97 -25.93 -11.37
CA ALA A 284 27.56 -25.53 -11.36
C ALA A 284 27.42 -24.02 -11.57
N ALA A 285 28.23 -23.17 -10.92
CA ALA A 285 28.24 -21.73 -11.12
C ALA A 285 28.75 -21.31 -12.50
N ARG A 286 29.59 -22.09 -13.19
CA ARG A 286 29.99 -21.80 -14.58
C ARG A 286 28.88 -22.12 -15.57
N ARG A 287 28.15 -23.24 -15.39
CA ARG A 287 26.96 -23.59 -16.18
C ARG A 287 25.77 -22.67 -15.86
N LEU A 288 25.63 -22.30 -14.58
CA LEU A 288 24.67 -21.32 -14.10
C LEU A 288 25.04 -19.88 -14.50
N ARG A 289 26.31 -19.47 -14.62
CA ARG A 289 26.69 -18.11 -15.12
C ARG A 289 26.17 -17.84 -16.54
N GLY A 290 25.98 -18.88 -17.36
CA GLY A 290 25.33 -18.77 -18.67
C GLY A 290 23.80 -18.64 -18.59
N ALA A 291 23.18 -19.13 -17.51
CA ALA A 291 21.72 -19.20 -17.31
C ALA A 291 21.15 -18.21 -16.26
N ILE A 292 22.02 -17.62 -15.42
CA ILE A 292 21.72 -16.71 -14.30
C ILE A 292 21.77 -15.23 -14.72
N LEU A 293 22.43 -14.87 -15.83
CA LEU A 293 22.56 -13.47 -16.24
C LEU A 293 21.42 -13.05 -17.18
N HIS A 294 20.36 -12.52 -16.58
CA HIS A 294 19.57 -11.34 -16.97
C HIS A 294 19.50 -10.89 -18.46
N PRO A 295 18.32 -10.46 -19.01
CA PRO A 295 18.13 -9.83 -20.34
C PRO A 295 18.93 -8.55 -20.63
N PHE A 296 19.83 -8.15 -19.75
CA PHE A 296 20.40 -6.83 -19.68
C PHE A 296 21.76 -6.72 -20.40
N ARG A 297 22.46 -7.82 -20.76
CA ARG A 297 23.82 -7.80 -21.37
C ARG A 297 24.01 -6.93 -22.64
N ARG A 298 22.96 -6.39 -23.27
CA ARG A 298 23.13 -5.33 -24.29
C ARG A 298 23.54 -4.01 -23.61
N ARG A 299 24.83 -3.65 -23.74
CA ARG A 299 25.51 -2.47 -23.16
C ARG A 299 24.71 -1.14 -23.16
N GLY A 300 23.79 -0.94 -24.11
CA GLY A 300 22.93 0.26 -24.16
C GLY A 300 21.75 0.27 -23.18
N ARG A 301 21.14 -0.89 -22.91
CA ARG A 301 19.89 -1.01 -22.13
C ARG A 301 20.14 -0.93 -20.61
N TRP A 302 21.27 -1.46 -20.13
CA TRP A 302 21.75 -1.27 -18.75
C TRP A 302 21.86 0.22 -18.37
N ARG A 303 22.40 1.07 -19.25
CA ARG A 303 22.57 2.52 -18.99
C ARG A 303 21.24 3.26 -18.82
N GLN A 304 20.17 2.82 -19.47
CA GLN A 304 18.82 3.37 -19.29
C GLN A 304 18.19 2.87 -18.00
N LEU A 305 18.34 1.57 -17.69
CA LEU A 305 17.73 0.93 -16.51
C LEU A 305 18.39 1.34 -15.18
N SER A 306 19.69 1.63 -15.18
CA SER A 306 20.38 2.20 -14.01
C SER A 306 19.92 3.62 -13.64
N ARG A 307 19.08 4.28 -14.46
CA ARG A 307 18.52 5.60 -14.16
C ARG A 307 17.25 5.54 -13.32
N HIS A 308 16.60 4.39 -13.23
CA HIS A 308 15.37 4.19 -12.46
C HIS A 308 15.68 3.64 -11.06
N PRO A 309 14.91 4.04 -10.03
CA PRO A 309 15.02 3.46 -8.71
C PRO A 309 14.64 1.97 -8.69
N TRP A 310 15.37 1.17 -7.92
CA TRP A 310 15.13 -0.25 -7.70
C TRP A 310 14.48 -0.44 -6.32
N LEU A 311 13.25 -0.94 -6.30
CA LEU A 311 12.49 -1.17 -5.10
C LEU A 311 12.30 -2.66 -4.87
N LEU A 312 12.59 -3.12 -3.65
CA LEU A 312 12.33 -4.49 -3.25
C LEU A 312 10.94 -4.56 -2.60
N PHE A 313 10.07 -5.41 -3.13
CA PHE A 313 8.72 -5.63 -2.60
C PHE A 313 8.75 -6.89 -1.73
N VAL A 314 8.47 -6.75 -0.44
CA VAL A 314 8.51 -7.85 0.53
C VAL A 314 7.11 -8.05 1.06
N GLY A 315 6.56 -9.23 0.87
CA GLY A 315 5.26 -9.62 1.42
C GLY A 315 5.20 -11.13 1.59
N ASP A 316 4.26 -11.57 2.41
CA ASP A 316 3.91 -12.98 2.53
C ASP A 316 3.21 -13.45 1.26
N SER A 317 3.05 -14.76 1.08
CA SER A 317 2.33 -15.31 -0.08
C SER A 317 0.91 -14.76 -0.22
N ALA A 318 0.23 -14.48 0.90
CA ALA A 318 -1.12 -13.89 0.91
C ALA A 318 -1.15 -12.46 0.36
N ALA A 319 -0.04 -11.71 0.44
CA ALA A 319 0.01 -10.33 -0.05
C ALA A 319 0.03 -10.26 -1.59
N ASP A 320 0.23 -11.38 -2.28
CA ASP A 320 0.21 -11.52 -3.73
C ASP A 320 0.88 -10.33 -4.46
N VAL A 321 2.15 -10.10 -4.10
CA VAL A 321 2.98 -9.04 -4.70
C VAL A 321 2.99 -9.16 -6.22
N ARG A 322 2.88 -10.38 -6.76
CA ARG A 322 2.81 -10.61 -8.20
C ARG A 322 1.57 -9.99 -8.82
N SER A 323 0.38 -10.20 -8.24
CA SER A 323 -0.86 -9.58 -8.73
C SER A 323 -0.78 -8.04 -8.71
N LEU A 324 -0.19 -7.45 -7.66
CA LEU A 324 0.06 -5.99 -7.61
C LEU A 324 0.98 -5.53 -8.76
N LEU A 325 2.06 -6.26 -9.02
CA LEU A 325 3.02 -5.91 -10.07
C LEU A 325 2.44 -6.14 -11.48
N GLN A 326 1.57 -7.13 -11.66
CA GLN A 326 0.77 -7.32 -12.87
C GLN A 326 -0.21 -6.18 -13.10
N ALA A 327 -0.87 -5.70 -12.03
CA ALA A 327 -1.77 -4.54 -12.11
C ALA A 327 -1.02 -3.28 -12.56
N ALA A 328 0.14 -3.03 -11.97
CA ALA A 328 1.04 -1.96 -12.41
C ALA A 328 1.52 -2.15 -13.86
N ALA A 329 1.59 -3.42 -14.30
CA ALA A 329 2.05 -3.78 -15.64
C ALA A 329 0.98 -3.64 -16.74
N ALA A 330 -0.31 -3.61 -16.39
CA ALA A 330 -1.38 -3.37 -17.35
C ALA A 330 -1.43 -1.92 -17.86
N SER A 331 -0.70 -0.99 -17.23
CA SER A 331 -0.49 0.36 -17.77
C SER A 331 0.24 0.27 -19.12
N PRO A 332 -0.10 1.10 -20.15
CA PRO A 332 0.32 0.93 -21.55
C PRO A 332 1.84 0.87 -21.86
N HIS A 333 2.71 0.97 -20.86
CA HIS A 333 4.17 1.10 -21.01
C HIS A 333 4.99 0.10 -20.18
N ALA A 334 4.35 -0.84 -19.49
CA ALA A 334 5.05 -1.77 -18.62
C ALA A 334 5.33 -3.11 -19.32
N ARG A 335 6.47 -3.70 -18.99
CA ARG A 335 6.98 -4.90 -19.68
C ARG A 335 7.50 -5.87 -18.62
N GLU A 336 6.84 -7.01 -18.50
CA GLU A 336 7.38 -8.15 -17.74
C GLU A 336 8.66 -8.63 -18.45
N LEU A 337 9.81 -8.55 -17.79
CA LEU A 337 11.08 -8.95 -18.40
C LEU A 337 11.42 -10.42 -18.20
N SER A 338 10.68 -11.17 -17.37
CA SER A 338 11.08 -12.52 -16.97
C SER A 338 9.91 -13.51 -17.00
N ARG A 339 9.79 -14.27 -18.10
CA ARG A 339 9.04 -15.54 -18.09
C ARG A 339 9.59 -16.45 -16.99
N ALA A 340 8.66 -17.01 -16.23
CA ALA A 340 8.85 -17.87 -15.08
C ALA A 340 9.98 -18.91 -15.26
N ASN A 341 10.98 -18.82 -14.40
CA ASN A 341 11.73 -19.99 -13.97
C ASN A 341 11.71 -19.91 -12.44
N ASP A 342 10.79 -20.65 -11.81
CA ASP A 342 10.48 -20.63 -10.37
C ASP A 342 11.66 -21.01 -9.45
N THR A 343 12.79 -21.35 -10.05
CA THR A 343 14.05 -21.64 -9.36
C THR A 343 14.84 -20.38 -8.99
N ARG A 344 14.47 -19.20 -9.52
CA ARG A 344 15.19 -17.95 -9.28
C ARG A 344 14.71 -17.27 -7.97
N PRO A 345 15.64 -16.72 -7.17
CA PRO A 345 15.27 -16.02 -5.94
C PRO A 345 14.61 -14.66 -6.18
N TRP A 346 14.86 -14.03 -7.34
CA TRP A 346 14.38 -12.68 -7.67
C TRP A 346 13.71 -12.64 -9.04
N HIS A 347 12.50 -12.10 -9.09
CA HIS A 347 11.76 -11.75 -10.30
C HIS A 347 11.83 -10.23 -10.51
N TRP A 348 12.01 -9.82 -11.77
CA TRP A 348 12.32 -8.43 -12.10
C TRP A 348 11.27 -7.84 -13.02
N TRP A 349 10.73 -6.71 -12.59
CA TRP A 349 9.69 -5.97 -13.29
C TRP A 349 10.22 -4.58 -13.63
N VAL A 350 10.06 -4.16 -14.88
CA VAL A 350 10.53 -2.85 -15.34
C VAL A 350 9.34 -2.02 -15.76
N PHE A 351 9.18 -0.89 -15.07
CA PHE A 351 8.15 0.11 -15.35
C PHE A 351 8.78 1.38 -15.93
N ARG A 352 7.92 2.31 -16.34
CA ARG A 352 8.33 3.63 -16.84
C ARG A 352 9.13 4.42 -15.82
N SER A 353 8.79 4.32 -14.53
CA SER A 353 9.36 5.16 -13.48
C SER A 353 10.27 4.42 -12.50
N LEU A 354 10.18 3.09 -12.37
CA LEU A 354 10.94 2.29 -11.41
C LEU A 354 11.21 0.85 -11.90
N VAL A 355 12.12 0.15 -11.22
CA VAL A 355 12.31 -1.31 -11.33
C VAL A 355 11.83 -1.94 -10.02
N ALA A 356 10.91 -2.89 -10.10
CA ALA A 356 10.47 -3.66 -8.93
C ALA A 356 11.15 -5.03 -8.90
N ILE A 357 11.53 -5.44 -7.70
CA ILE A 357 12.14 -6.72 -7.42
C ILE A 357 11.16 -7.48 -6.53
N GLU A 358 10.68 -8.61 -7.06
CA GLU A 358 9.77 -9.52 -6.38
C GLU A 358 10.56 -10.75 -5.89
N PRO A 359 10.47 -11.11 -4.61
CA PRO A 359 11.04 -12.33 -4.08
C PRO A 359 10.31 -13.56 -4.63
N GLY A 360 11.06 -14.60 -4.97
CA GLY A 360 10.48 -15.87 -5.38
C GLY A 360 9.71 -16.56 -4.23
N PRO A 361 8.84 -17.55 -4.53
CA PRO A 361 7.90 -18.11 -3.55
C PRO A 361 8.55 -18.66 -2.27
N ARG A 362 9.76 -19.22 -2.36
CA ARG A 362 10.52 -19.74 -1.22
C ARG A 362 10.94 -18.67 -0.21
N LEU A 363 11.12 -17.43 -0.68
CA LEU A 363 11.49 -16.29 0.16
C LEU A 363 10.25 -15.61 0.76
N SER A 364 9.13 -15.65 0.03
CA SER A 364 7.85 -15.06 0.45
C SER A 364 7.03 -15.95 1.39
N SER A 365 7.40 -17.23 1.56
CA SER A 365 6.71 -18.16 2.47
C SER A 365 6.78 -17.70 3.93
N PRO A 366 5.66 -17.66 4.69
CA PRO A 366 5.64 -17.25 6.10
C PRO A 366 6.68 -17.96 6.99
N HIS A 367 7.05 -19.19 6.63
CA HIS A 367 8.01 -20.04 7.36
C HIS A 367 9.44 -19.96 6.82
N ALA A 368 9.72 -19.08 5.86
CA ALA A 368 11.06 -18.93 5.31
C ALA A 368 12.05 -18.55 6.42
N ALA A 369 13.15 -19.30 6.53
CA ALA A 369 14.18 -19.02 7.52
C ALA A 369 14.81 -17.64 7.28
N ILE A 370 14.84 -16.83 8.35
CA ILE A 370 15.46 -15.50 8.42
C ILE A 370 16.54 -15.60 9.49
N GLY A 371 17.76 -15.12 9.22
CA GLY A 371 18.86 -15.17 10.19
C GLY A 371 20.20 -15.47 9.54
N ASP A 372 20.99 -16.33 10.19
CA ASP A 372 22.40 -16.61 9.89
C ASP A 372 22.75 -16.83 8.41
N GLY A 373 24.05 -16.81 8.10
CA GLY A 373 24.58 -16.79 6.73
C GLY A 373 24.05 -17.87 5.78
N ASP A 374 23.48 -18.97 6.32
CA ASP A 374 22.89 -20.04 5.53
C ASP A 374 21.41 -19.87 5.16
N ALA A 375 20.71 -18.90 5.75
CA ALA A 375 19.31 -18.63 5.49
C ALA A 375 19.07 -18.26 4.01
N PRO A 376 17.99 -18.76 3.37
CA PRO A 376 17.68 -18.47 1.97
C PRO A 376 17.56 -16.97 1.67
N TRP A 377 16.98 -16.19 2.58
CA TRP A 377 16.85 -14.74 2.46
C TRP A 377 18.21 -14.04 2.41
N SER A 378 19.09 -14.35 3.37
CA SER A 378 20.44 -13.80 3.48
C SER A 378 21.28 -14.11 2.23
N LYS A 379 21.21 -15.35 1.73
CA LYS A 379 21.86 -15.77 0.47
C LYS A 379 21.31 -15.01 -0.74
N ALA A 380 20.00 -14.81 -0.82
CA ALA A 380 19.37 -14.07 -1.90
C ALA A 380 19.81 -12.59 -1.91
N LEU A 381 19.90 -11.94 -0.75
CA LEU A 381 20.38 -10.56 -0.63
C LEU A 381 21.84 -10.41 -1.08
N LEU A 382 22.70 -11.40 -0.78
CA LEU A 382 24.08 -11.42 -1.27
C LEU A 382 24.16 -11.53 -2.80
N LEU A 383 23.25 -12.30 -3.42
CA LEU A 383 23.13 -12.33 -4.87
C LEU A 383 22.69 -10.96 -5.42
N LEU A 384 21.73 -10.31 -4.77
CA LEU A 384 21.25 -8.98 -5.17
C LEU A 384 22.35 -7.91 -5.07
N ALA A 385 23.17 -7.95 -4.02
CA ALA A 385 24.29 -7.03 -3.84
C ALA A 385 25.33 -7.11 -4.98
N LYS A 386 25.49 -8.29 -5.60
CA LYS A 386 26.41 -8.50 -6.72
C LYS A 386 25.90 -7.89 -8.04
N GLU A 387 24.58 -7.78 -8.20
CA GLU A 387 23.96 -7.28 -9.44
C GLU A 387 24.15 -5.77 -9.64
N ARG A 388 24.15 -4.98 -8.56
CA ARG A 388 24.29 -3.50 -8.64
C ARG A 388 25.32 -2.96 -7.64
N ARG A 389 26.56 -2.79 -8.13
CA ARG A 389 27.75 -2.40 -7.34
C ARG A 389 27.59 -1.13 -6.46
N LYS A 390 26.89 -0.08 -6.92
CA LYS A 390 26.83 1.20 -6.19
C LYS A 390 25.77 1.22 -5.07
N LEU A 391 24.51 1.01 -5.41
CA LEU A 391 23.38 0.97 -4.48
C LEU A 391 22.48 -0.18 -4.93
N PRO A 392 22.50 -1.35 -4.25
CA PRO A 392 21.68 -2.50 -4.64
C PRO A 392 20.18 -2.19 -4.72
N LEU A 393 19.69 -1.35 -3.81
CA LEU A 393 18.29 -0.93 -3.69
C LEU A 393 18.22 0.58 -3.44
N ASP A 394 17.13 1.20 -3.91
CA ASP A 394 16.78 2.60 -3.66
C ASP A 394 15.55 2.74 -2.73
N GLY A 395 14.92 1.64 -2.33
CA GLY A 395 13.82 1.61 -1.37
C GLY A 395 13.26 0.21 -1.14
N LEU A 396 12.38 0.11 -0.15
CA LEU A 396 11.72 -1.13 0.27
C LEU A 396 10.20 -0.90 0.35
N VAL A 397 9.42 -1.87 -0.10
CA VAL A 397 7.96 -1.85 0.00
C VAL A 397 7.52 -3.09 0.79
N ILE A 398 6.95 -2.88 1.97
CA ILE A 398 6.35 -3.94 2.77
C ILE A 398 4.89 -4.09 2.34
N CYS A 399 4.55 -5.27 1.83
CA CYS A 399 3.23 -5.61 1.31
C CYS A 399 2.50 -6.48 2.33
N MET A 400 1.32 -6.06 2.76
CA MET A 400 0.47 -6.77 3.71
C MET A 400 -0.90 -7.01 3.08
N ALA A 401 -1.39 -8.25 3.11
CA ALA A 401 -2.68 -8.58 2.52
C ALA A 401 -3.83 -7.98 3.34
N ALA A 402 -4.79 -7.33 2.68
CA ALA A 402 -6.01 -6.84 3.31
C ALA A 402 -6.77 -7.98 4.02
N GLN A 403 -6.80 -9.17 3.41
CA GLN A 403 -7.45 -10.33 4.02
C GLN A 403 -6.74 -10.79 5.30
N SER A 404 -5.40 -10.77 5.34
CA SER A 404 -4.63 -11.15 6.54
C SER A 404 -4.73 -10.13 7.68
N LEU A 405 -5.03 -8.86 7.37
CA LEU A 405 -5.34 -7.86 8.40
C LEU A 405 -6.67 -8.16 9.13
N ARG A 406 -7.56 -8.97 8.54
CA ARG A 406 -8.83 -9.34 9.16
C ARG A 406 -8.72 -10.56 10.09
N GLU A 407 -7.53 -11.15 10.20
CA GLU A 407 -7.25 -12.27 11.10
C GLU A 407 -7.14 -11.79 12.56
N SER A 408 -6.81 -12.69 13.49
CA SER A 408 -6.65 -12.34 14.90
C SER A 408 -5.46 -11.40 15.11
N GLU A 409 -5.52 -10.58 16.15
CA GLU A 409 -4.43 -9.66 16.53
C GLU A 409 -3.09 -10.41 16.68
N ALA A 410 -3.11 -11.61 17.26
CA ALA A 410 -1.93 -12.46 17.37
C ALA A 410 -1.34 -12.86 16.01
N ALA A 411 -2.19 -13.19 15.03
CA ALA A 411 -1.74 -13.50 13.67
C ALA A 411 -1.14 -12.25 12.99
N VAL A 412 -1.82 -11.10 13.11
CA VAL A 412 -1.33 -9.81 12.60
C VAL A 412 0.04 -9.44 13.19
N ALA A 413 0.24 -9.65 14.49
CA ALA A 413 1.52 -9.41 15.15
C ALA A 413 2.65 -10.31 14.60
N ILE A 414 2.36 -11.57 14.30
CA ILE A 414 3.32 -12.50 13.66
C ILE A 414 3.74 -11.99 12.28
N TYR A 415 2.77 -11.52 11.47
CA TYR A 415 3.06 -10.95 10.15
C TYR A 415 3.92 -9.67 10.26
N ALA A 416 3.57 -8.76 11.17
CA ALA A 416 4.34 -7.53 11.42
C ALA A 416 5.79 -7.84 11.81
N ASP A 417 6.00 -8.76 12.76
CA ASP A 417 7.32 -9.16 13.23
C ASP A 417 8.16 -9.77 12.11
N ARG A 418 7.55 -10.63 11.29
CA ARG A 418 8.22 -11.27 10.17
C ARG A 418 8.64 -10.24 9.11
N LEU A 419 7.72 -9.40 8.66
CA LEU A 419 7.98 -8.42 7.60
C LEU A 419 9.00 -7.38 8.06
N HIS A 420 8.93 -6.96 9.33
CA HIS A 420 9.94 -6.11 9.95
C HIS A 420 11.32 -6.79 9.97
N ARG A 421 11.42 -8.07 10.38
CA ARG A 421 12.70 -8.82 10.35
C ARG A 421 13.28 -8.91 8.95
N LEU A 422 12.46 -9.16 7.92
CA LEU A 422 12.93 -9.19 6.52
C LEU A 422 13.49 -7.84 6.08
N ALA A 423 12.79 -6.75 6.43
CA ALA A 423 13.18 -5.38 6.13
C ALA A 423 14.50 -4.97 6.84
N VAL A 424 14.60 -5.26 8.13
CA VAL A 424 15.81 -5.01 8.93
C VAL A 424 16.98 -5.83 8.41
N GLU A 425 16.77 -7.10 8.06
CA GLU A 425 17.84 -7.94 7.52
C GLU A 425 18.31 -7.45 6.14
N ALA A 426 17.40 -6.98 5.29
CA ALA A 426 17.75 -6.36 4.01
C ALA A 426 18.60 -5.09 4.19
N THR A 427 18.20 -4.18 5.08
CA THR A 427 18.95 -2.94 5.35
C THR A 427 20.31 -3.23 6.03
N ARG A 428 20.36 -4.20 6.95
CA ARG A 428 21.58 -4.64 7.65
C ARG A 428 22.57 -5.27 6.69
N ARG A 429 22.19 -6.32 5.96
CA ARG A 429 23.08 -7.09 5.07
C ARG A 429 23.58 -6.28 3.89
N LEU A 430 22.72 -5.43 3.31
CA LEU A 430 23.11 -4.57 2.20
C LEU A 430 23.86 -3.31 2.66
N GLN A 431 23.91 -3.06 3.98
CA GLN A 431 24.48 -1.85 4.59
C GLN A 431 23.86 -0.57 3.99
N LEU A 432 22.54 -0.59 3.84
CA LEU A 432 21.75 0.49 3.28
C LEU A 432 20.79 1.05 4.32
N GLN A 433 20.57 2.35 4.23
CA GLN A 433 19.41 3.01 4.79
C GLN A 433 18.47 3.28 3.62
N LEU A 434 17.23 2.78 3.72
CA LEU A 434 16.26 2.78 2.63
C LEU A 434 14.97 3.47 3.07
N PRO A 435 14.32 4.26 2.19
CA PRO A 435 12.91 4.61 2.39
C PRO A 435 12.07 3.34 2.35
N VAL A 436 11.17 3.19 3.32
CA VAL A 436 10.27 2.04 3.48
C VAL A 436 8.83 2.52 3.35
N TYR A 437 8.05 1.81 2.54
CA TYR A 437 6.62 2.06 2.35
C TYR A 437 5.83 0.84 2.83
N VAL A 438 4.68 1.07 3.45
CA VAL A 438 3.69 0.03 3.72
C VAL A 438 2.63 0.08 2.63
N VAL A 439 2.32 -1.06 2.02
CA VAL A 439 1.28 -1.19 1.01
C VAL A 439 0.35 -2.32 1.44
N VAL A 440 -0.91 -2.00 1.69
CA VAL A 440 -1.98 -2.97 1.85
C VAL A 440 -2.39 -3.43 0.45
N THR A 441 -2.28 -4.71 0.17
CA THR A 441 -2.60 -5.33 -1.13
C THR A 441 -3.86 -6.18 -1.02
N GLY A 442 -4.44 -6.58 -2.15
CA GLY A 442 -5.54 -7.55 -2.14
C GLY A 442 -6.90 -6.96 -1.76
N LEU A 443 -7.12 -5.65 -1.94
CA LEU A 443 -8.43 -5.03 -1.70
C LEU A 443 -9.54 -5.70 -2.53
N GLU A 444 -9.20 -6.19 -3.72
CA GLU A 444 -10.08 -6.92 -4.62
C GLU A 444 -10.58 -8.25 -4.09
N ALA A 445 -9.83 -8.86 -3.19
CA ALA A 445 -10.14 -10.16 -2.62
C ALA A 445 -11.12 -10.06 -1.44
N LEU A 446 -11.41 -8.83 -0.98
CA LEU A 446 -12.36 -8.62 0.11
C LEU A 446 -13.81 -8.88 -0.37
N PRO A 447 -14.63 -9.56 0.45
CA PRO A 447 -16.06 -9.72 0.20
C PRO A 447 -16.72 -8.38 -0.13
N GLY A 448 -17.60 -8.35 -1.13
CA GLY A 448 -18.34 -7.14 -1.50
C GLY A 448 -17.58 -6.08 -2.31
N HIS A 449 -16.25 -6.22 -2.49
CA HIS A 449 -15.45 -5.22 -3.20
C HIS A 449 -15.97 -4.96 -4.63
N ALA A 450 -16.42 -6.00 -5.33
CA ALA A 450 -16.94 -5.88 -6.69
C ALA A 450 -18.16 -4.96 -6.77
N ALA A 451 -19.08 -5.04 -5.80
CA ALA A 451 -20.26 -4.16 -5.73
C ALA A 451 -19.82 -2.71 -5.48
N PHE A 452 -18.92 -2.48 -4.52
CA PHE A 452 -18.35 -1.16 -4.26
C PHE A 452 -17.70 -0.54 -5.51
N ARG A 453 -16.86 -1.31 -6.20
CA ARG A 453 -16.19 -0.86 -7.42
C ARG A 453 -17.17 -0.49 -8.52
N SER A 454 -18.22 -1.27 -8.71
CA SER A 454 -19.18 -1.07 -9.80
C SER A 454 -19.91 0.28 -9.73
N MET A 455 -19.98 0.89 -8.55
CA MET A 455 -20.64 2.17 -8.31
C MET A 455 -19.74 3.39 -8.50
N LEU A 456 -18.43 3.19 -8.67
CA LEU A 456 -17.45 4.26 -8.81
C LEU A 456 -16.81 4.25 -10.20
N PRO A 457 -16.55 5.42 -10.82
CA PRO A 457 -15.90 5.46 -12.11
C PRO A 457 -14.44 5.02 -12.02
N ALA A 458 -13.92 4.39 -13.08
CA ALA A 458 -12.54 3.89 -13.15
C ALA A 458 -11.47 4.96 -12.85
N SER A 459 -11.77 6.24 -13.08
CA SER A 459 -10.87 7.36 -12.76
C SER A 459 -10.55 7.49 -11.28
N VAL A 460 -11.48 7.11 -10.38
CA VAL A 460 -11.26 7.14 -8.92
C VAL A 460 -10.13 6.19 -8.56
N PHE A 461 -10.14 5.00 -9.13
CA PHE A 461 -9.17 3.93 -8.88
C PHE A 461 -7.82 4.15 -9.56
N ARG A 462 -7.66 5.17 -10.40
CA ARG A 462 -6.33 5.54 -10.93
C ARG A 462 -5.54 6.42 -9.97
N ARG A 463 -6.23 7.17 -9.11
CA ARG A 463 -5.64 8.02 -8.07
C ARG A 463 -5.13 7.14 -6.93
N VAL A 464 -4.11 7.58 -6.20
CA VAL A 464 -3.60 6.81 -5.07
C VAL A 464 -4.55 6.91 -3.88
N LEU A 465 -4.71 5.80 -3.16
CA LEU A 465 -5.32 5.76 -1.84
C LEU A 465 -4.22 5.55 -0.79
N GLY A 466 -4.00 6.53 0.06
CA GLY A 466 -2.97 6.43 1.09
C GLY A 466 -2.54 7.75 1.70
N TRP A 467 -1.41 7.68 2.39
CA TRP A 467 -0.76 8.78 3.07
C TRP A 467 0.73 8.80 2.75
N ARG A 468 1.29 10.01 2.65
CA ARG A 468 2.71 10.23 2.42
C ARG A 468 3.32 11.10 3.50
N HIS A 469 4.49 10.70 4.00
CA HIS A 469 5.24 11.51 4.95
C HIS A 469 5.79 12.79 4.31
N ALA A 470 5.58 13.93 4.98
CA ALA A 470 5.82 15.26 4.42
C ALA A 470 7.23 15.83 4.62
N SER A 471 8.05 15.26 5.50
CA SER A 471 9.36 15.84 5.82
C SER A 471 10.53 15.13 5.12
N PRO A 472 11.31 15.82 4.28
CA PRO A 472 12.66 15.41 3.98
C PRO A 472 13.55 15.91 5.13
N VAL A 473 14.28 14.99 5.77
CA VAL A 473 15.34 15.27 6.77
C VAL A 473 14.83 15.48 8.21
N ARG A 474 14.91 14.44 9.06
CA ARG A 474 16.17 14.12 9.77
C ARG A 474 16.12 12.82 10.58
N ASP A 475 14.97 12.35 11.04
CA ASP A 475 14.99 11.25 12.03
C ASP A 475 14.32 9.93 11.65
N GLY A 476 13.53 9.84 10.57
CA GLY A 476 13.01 8.55 10.07
C GLY A 476 12.20 7.72 11.08
N VAL A 477 11.88 8.31 12.23
CA VAL A 477 11.09 7.69 13.28
C VAL A 477 9.66 7.56 12.75
N LEU A 478 9.03 6.41 12.99
CA LEU A 478 7.58 6.36 13.02
C LEU A 478 7.13 7.32 14.11
N ASP A 479 6.86 8.56 13.73
CA ASP A 479 6.08 9.44 14.58
C ASP A 479 4.77 8.69 14.88
N GLY A 480 4.30 8.70 16.14
CA GLY A 480 3.07 8.02 16.56
C GLY A 480 1.85 8.42 15.70
N ARG A 481 2.00 9.45 14.87
CA ARG A 481 1.09 9.82 13.81
C ARG A 481 0.84 8.78 12.72
N MET A 482 1.72 7.80 12.41
CA MET A 482 1.42 6.85 11.31
C MET A 482 0.14 6.04 11.57
N GLU A 483 -0.13 5.69 12.82
CA GLU A 483 -1.38 5.04 13.25
C GLU A 483 -2.59 5.93 12.92
N VAL A 484 -2.55 7.20 13.37
CA VAL A 484 -3.57 8.21 13.06
C VAL A 484 -3.77 8.39 11.56
N GLN A 485 -2.70 8.30 10.76
CA GLN A 485 -2.81 8.40 9.30
C GLN A 485 -3.36 7.11 8.67
N ALA A 486 -3.11 5.94 9.25
CA ALA A 486 -3.70 4.69 8.83
C ALA A 486 -5.22 4.69 9.05
N ASP A 487 -5.66 5.18 10.20
CA ASP A 487 -7.07 5.41 10.49
C ASP A 487 -7.67 6.41 9.51
N ALA A 488 -7.03 7.57 9.30
CA ALA A 488 -7.53 8.56 8.34
C ALA A 488 -7.67 8.03 6.90
N VAL A 489 -6.75 7.17 6.44
CA VAL A 489 -6.84 6.54 5.10
C VAL A 489 -8.00 5.56 5.03
N THR A 490 -8.17 4.73 6.05
CA THR A 490 -9.23 3.70 6.09
C THR A 490 -10.61 4.31 6.32
N GLU A 491 -10.74 5.32 7.19
CA GLU A 491 -11.97 6.09 7.40
C GLU A 491 -12.49 6.75 6.12
N ARG A 492 -11.59 7.27 5.29
CA ARG A 492 -11.97 7.84 3.97
C ARG A 492 -12.53 6.78 3.04
N LEU A 493 -11.96 5.57 3.05
CA LEU A 493 -12.48 4.45 2.27
C LEU A 493 -13.80 3.92 2.84
N ILE A 494 -13.94 3.84 4.17
CA ILE A 494 -15.18 3.49 4.86
C ILE A 494 -16.29 4.50 4.55
N SER A 495 -15.97 5.80 4.56
CA SER A 495 -16.91 6.86 4.21
C SER A 495 -17.41 6.73 2.75
N ALA A 496 -16.52 6.39 1.82
CA ALA A 496 -16.89 6.11 0.44
C ALA A 496 -17.78 4.85 0.35
N ALA A 497 -17.45 3.79 1.09
CA ALA A 497 -18.25 2.57 1.13
C ALA A 497 -19.65 2.79 1.74
N LEU A 498 -19.76 3.61 2.78
CA LEU A 498 -21.05 4.02 3.37
C LEU A 498 -21.89 4.83 2.38
N ALA A 499 -21.28 5.75 1.62
CA ALA A 499 -21.97 6.48 0.57
C ALA A 499 -22.48 5.56 -0.55
N VAL A 500 -21.68 4.57 -0.95
CA VAL A 500 -22.12 3.54 -1.90
C VAL A 500 -23.28 2.71 -1.34
N LEU A 501 -23.17 2.25 -0.09
CA LEU A 501 -24.22 1.49 0.58
C LEU A 501 -25.54 2.29 0.67
N ALA A 502 -25.46 3.58 0.98
CA ALA A 502 -26.62 4.47 1.08
C ALA A 502 -27.41 4.59 -0.24
N MET A 503 -26.71 4.56 -1.37
CA MET A 503 -27.31 4.74 -2.69
C MET A 503 -27.80 3.44 -3.31
N GLU A 504 -27.38 2.29 -2.77
CA GLU A 504 -27.68 1.00 -3.36
C GLU A 504 -29.10 0.54 -3.01
N ARG A 505 -29.88 0.25 -4.04
CA ARG A 505 -31.29 -0.17 -3.91
C ARG A 505 -31.50 -1.63 -4.27
N ASP A 506 -30.59 -2.21 -5.06
CA ASP A 506 -30.66 -3.62 -5.39
C ASP A 506 -30.30 -4.47 -4.16
N PRO A 507 -31.16 -5.42 -3.72
CA PRO A 507 -30.92 -6.20 -2.51
C PRO A 507 -29.57 -6.93 -2.50
N HIS A 508 -29.21 -7.55 -3.62
CA HIS A 508 -27.94 -8.27 -3.75
C HIS A 508 -26.75 -7.33 -3.63
N LYS A 509 -26.72 -6.25 -4.43
CA LYS A 509 -25.62 -5.27 -4.36
C LYS A 509 -25.54 -4.59 -3.01
N ARG A 510 -26.66 -4.33 -2.34
CA ARG A 510 -26.70 -3.74 -1.00
C ARG A 510 -26.09 -4.67 0.04
N ARG A 511 -26.41 -5.97 -0.01
CA ARG A 511 -25.77 -6.99 0.82
C ARG A 511 -24.26 -7.03 0.60
N GLU A 512 -23.82 -7.05 -0.66
CA GLU A 512 -22.40 -7.03 -1.02
C GLU A 512 -21.72 -5.74 -0.55
N ALA A 513 -22.32 -4.57 -0.74
CA ALA A 513 -21.79 -3.30 -0.25
C ALA A 513 -21.63 -3.30 1.29
N PHE A 514 -22.58 -3.88 2.01
CA PHE A 514 -22.49 -4.06 3.47
C PHE A 514 -21.40 -5.06 3.86
N ALA A 515 -21.21 -6.15 3.11
CA ALA A 515 -20.12 -7.10 3.32
C ALA A 515 -18.74 -6.46 3.12
N PHE A 516 -18.62 -5.55 2.15
CA PHE A 516 -17.40 -4.77 1.95
C PHE A 516 -17.15 -3.82 3.11
N LEU A 517 -18.17 -3.09 3.55
CA LEU A 517 -18.10 -2.20 4.71
C LEU A 517 -17.58 -2.96 5.94
N GLN A 518 -18.13 -4.13 6.25
CA GLN A 518 -17.65 -4.97 7.35
C GLN A 518 -16.19 -5.42 7.16
N SER A 519 -15.82 -5.78 5.93
CA SER A 519 -14.43 -6.16 5.60
C SER A 519 -13.47 -5.01 5.86
N LEU A 520 -13.85 -3.76 5.54
CA LEU A 520 -13.03 -2.57 5.78
C LEU A 520 -12.83 -2.27 7.27
N HIS A 521 -13.85 -2.42 8.12
CA HIS A 521 -13.68 -2.27 9.57
C HIS A 521 -12.69 -3.29 10.14
N GLY A 522 -12.75 -4.54 9.65
CA GLY A 522 -11.75 -5.57 9.98
C GLY A 522 -10.34 -5.17 9.55
N VAL A 523 -10.18 -4.64 8.33
CA VAL A 523 -8.90 -4.16 7.81
C VAL A 523 -8.37 -2.97 8.61
N GLN A 524 -9.21 -2.01 8.98
CA GLN A 524 -8.82 -0.85 9.79
C GLN A 524 -8.23 -1.30 11.13
N ARG A 525 -8.94 -2.15 11.88
CA ARG A 525 -8.46 -2.69 13.16
C ARG A 525 -7.13 -3.42 13.00
N GLY A 526 -7.03 -4.32 12.03
CA GLY A 526 -5.80 -5.06 11.77
C GLY A 526 -4.65 -4.15 11.36
N LEU A 527 -4.92 -3.13 10.55
CA LEU A 527 -3.89 -2.21 10.08
C LEU A 527 -3.33 -1.36 11.22
N ARG A 528 -4.19 -0.92 12.14
CA ARG A 528 -3.78 -0.25 13.38
C ARG A 528 -2.83 -1.13 14.19
N GLY A 529 -3.26 -2.35 14.55
CA GLY A 529 -2.42 -3.29 15.30
C GLY A 529 -1.12 -3.67 14.58
N PHE A 530 -1.16 -3.76 13.24
CA PHE A 530 0.03 -3.97 12.43
C PHE A 530 1.03 -2.80 12.53
N VAL A 531 0.56 -1.55 12.39
CA VAL A 531 1.41 -0.35 12.48
C VAL A 531 1.98 -0.17 13.88
N GLU A 532 1.16 -0.35 14.93
CA GLU A 532 1.59 -0.32 16.33
C GLU A 532 2.69 -1.36 16.59
N ARG A 533 2.52 -2.58 16.07
CA ARG A 533 3.53 -3.63 16.22
C ARG A 533 4.83 -3.30 15.49
N LEU A 534 4.75 -2.72 14.29
CA LEU A 534 5.94 -2.24 13.57
C LEU A 534 6.66 -1.13 14.35
N GLN A 535 5.93 -0.21 14.98
CA GLN A 535 6.48 0.84 15.83
C GLN A 535 7.17 0.27 17.08
N ALA A 536 6.53 -0.69 17.76
CA ALA A 536 7.09 -1.36 18.92
C ALA A 536 8.42 -2.07 18.58
N ASN A 537 8.50 -2.70 17.41
CA ASN A 537 9.72 -3.34 16.93
C ASN A 537 10.86 -2.34 16.66
N GLU A 538 10.55 -1.13 16.18
CA GLU A 538 11.52 -0.07 15.94
C GLU A 538 12.10 0.53 17.23
N ALA A 539 11.32 0.59 18.31
CA ALA A 539 11.77 1.13 19.60
C ALA A 539 12.88 0.28 20.24
N GLY A 540 12.86 -1.04 20.03
CA GLY A 540 13.85 -1.99 20.55
C GLY A 540 15.02 -2.29 19.60
N GLY A 541 15.00 -1.79 18.36
CA GLY A 541 15.97 -2.16 17.32
C GLY A 541 17.21 -1.25 17.22
N GLU A 542 18.37 -1.84 16.90
CA GLU A 542 19.62 -1.08 16.71
C GLU A 542 19.67 -0.23 15.42
N ARG A 543 18.84 -0.56 14.43
CA ARG A 543 18.69 0.17 13.16
C ARG A 543 17.22 0.43 12.90
N ARG A 544 16.89 1.71 12.67
CA ARG A 544 15.54 2.16 12.38
C ARG A 544 15.26 2.16 10.87
N LEU A 545 14.07 1.71 10.48
CA LEU A 545 13.57 1.81 9.12
C LEU A 545 13.01 3.22 8.87
N HIS A 546 13.21 3.76 7.66
CA HIS A 546 12.77 5.11 7.33
C HIS A 546 11.41 5.08 6.64
N TRP A 547 10.34 5.19 7.43
CA TRP A 547 8.98 5.06 6.95
C TRP A 547 8.51 6.31 6.18
N GLN A 548 8.06 6.12 4.94
CA GLN A 548 7.76 7.23 4.01
C GLN A 548 6.30 7.32 3.58
N GLY A 549 5.52 6.26 3.75
CA GLY A 549 4.11 6.28 3.38
C GLY A 549 3.40 4.96 3.59
N LEU A 550 2.08 5.04 3.57
CA LEU A 550 1.14 3.94 3.70
C LEU A 550 0.15 4.05 2.53
N TYR A 551 -0.06 2.95 1.81
CA TYR A 551 -0.96 2.93 0.65
C TYR A 551 -1.85 1.69 0.67
N VAL A 552 -3.02 1.77 0.04
CA VAL A 552 -3.96 0.65 -0.10
C VAL A 552 -4.20 0.43 -1.59
N THR A 553 -4.15 -0.83 -2.02
CA THR A 553 -4.19 -1.22 -3.43
C THR A 553 -5.00 -2.49 -3.66
N GLY A 554 -5.58 -2.60 -4.85
CA GLY A 554 -6.13 -3.83 -5.39
C GLY A 554 -5.31 -4.31 -6.59
N GLY A 555 -5.05 -5.61 -6.66
CA GLY A 555 -4.33 -6.28 -7.74
C GLY A 555 -5.13 -6.42 -9.03
N SER A 556 -4.57 -7.18 -9.97
CA SER A 556 -5.08 -7.29 -11.34
C SER A 556 -6.28 -8.23 -11.41
N ARG A 557 -7.33 -7.83 -12.13
CA ARG A 557 -8.50 -8.67 -12.44
C ARG A 557 -8.82 -8.66 -13.93
N ASN A 558 -9.62 -9.62 -14.38
CA ASN A 558 -10.07 -9.70 -15.78
C ASN A 558 -10.89 -8.47 -16.21
N ASP A 559 -11.74 -7.94 -15.32
CA ASP A 559 -12.57 -6.75 -15.55
C ASP A 559 -11.81 -5.43 -15.32
N ALA A 560 -10.67 -5.50 -14.62
CA ALA A 560 -9.87 -4.37 -14.20
C ALA A 560 -8.38 -4.74 -14.17
N PRO A 561 -7.73 -4.89 -15.34
CA PRO A 561 -6.35 -5.36 -15.40
C PRO A 561 -5.37 -4.37 -14.75
N GLY A 562 -5.71 -3.07 -14.71
CA GLY A 562 -4.92 -2.03 -14.02
C GLY A 562 -5.01 -2.03 -12.50
N GLY A 563 -5.85 -2.89 -11.91
CA GLY A 563 -6.12 -2.93 -10.48
C GLY A 563 -6.71 -1.65 -9.91
N ASP A 564 -6.63 -1.52 -8.58
CA ASP A 564 -7.23 -0.44 -7.81
C ASP A 564 -6.15 0.36 -7.09
N PHE A 565 -6.11 1.67 -7.34
CA PHE A 565 -5.19 2.66 -6.76
C PHE A 565 -3.70 2.43 -7.09
N VAL A 566 -3.40 1.69 -8.16
CA VAL A 566 -2.03 1.27 -8.53
C VAL A 566 -1.30 2.26 -9.45
N ASP A 567 -2.00 2.88 -10.41
CA ASP A 567 -1.39 3.67 -11.50
C ASP A 567 -0.51 4.83 -10.96
N ASP A 568 -1.09 5.71 -10.14
CA ASP A 568 -0.36 6.83 -9.55
C ASP A 568 0.71 6.37 -8.55
N LEU A 569 0.48 5.29 -7.80
CA LEU A 569 1.42 4.76 -6.82
C LEU A 569 2.77 4.44 -7.48
N PHE A 570 2.75 3.69 -8.58
CA PHE A 570 3.97 3.28 -9.31
C PHE A 570 4.57 4.40 -10.15
N ASN A 571 3.74 5.26 -10.74
CA ASN A 571 4.23 6.29 -11.66
C ASN A 571 4.74 7.55 -10.95
N ARG A 572 4.19 7.89 -9.78
CA ARG A 572 4.43 9.17 -9.08
C ARG A 572 5.00 9.02 -7.67
N PHE A 573 4.45 8.12 -6.85
CA PHE A 573 4.72 8.13 -5.41
C PHE A 573 5.93 7.29 -4.99
N LEU A 574 5.95 6.00 -5.32
CA LEU A 574 7.08 5.11 -5.03
C LEU A 574 8.45 5.58 -5.55
N PRO A 575 8.58 6.12 -6.80
CA PRO A 575 9.89 6.53 -7.31
C PRO A 575 10.41 7.84 -6.72
N ALA A 576 9.57 8.60 -6.01
CA ALA A 576 9.86 9.98 -5.65
C ALA A 576 10.93 10.12 -4.55
N ASP A 577 11.06 9.16 -3.63
CA ASP A 577 11.99 9.28 -2.49
C ASP A 577 13.30 8.49 -2.66
N ARG A 578 13.67 8.13 -3.89
CA ARG A 578 14.93 7.42 -4.18
C ARG A 578 16.19 8.11 -3.64
N VAL A 579 16.13 9.43 -3.45
CA VAL A 579 17.23 10.26 -2.95
C VAL A 579 17.54 9.98 -1.48
N LEU A 580 16.60 9.40 -0.74
CA LEU A 580 16.77 9.05 0.67
C LEU A 580 17.63 7.79 0.86
N ALA A 581 17.79 6.97 -0.19
CA ALA A 581 18.61 5.77 -0.11
C ALA A 581 20.10 6.11 -0.04
N ARG A 582 20.77 5.64 1.02
CA ARG A 582 22.20 5.88 1.24
C ARG A 582 22.89 4.66 1.85
N ARG A 583 24.18 4.50 1.55
CA ARG A 583 25.01 3.51 2.24
C ARG A 583 25.29 3.97 3.66
N VAL A 584 25.27 3.03 4.59
CA VAL A 584 25.65 3.23 5.99
C VAL A 584 26.93 2.44 6.21
N ALA A 585 27.97 3.08 6.75
CA ALA A 585 29.19 2.38 7.10
C ALA A 585 28.88 1.24 8.11
N PRO A 586 29.57 0.08 8.03
CA PRO A 586 29.48 -0.91 9.09
C PRO A 586 29.88 -0.23 10.42
N LYS A 587 29.06 -0.40 11.46
CA LYS A 587 29.48 -0.03 12.82
C LYS A 587 30.64 -0.98 13.16
N SER A 588 31.80 -0.41 13.48
CA SER A 588 33.02 -1.10 13.88
C SER A 588 32.85 -1.86 15.18
#